data_AF-A0A1G2M530-F1
#
_entry.id   AF-A0A1G2M530-F1
#
_cell.length_a   1.000
_cell.length_b   1.000
_cell.length_c   1.000
_cell.angle_alpha   90.00
_cell.angle_beta   90.00
_cell.angle_gamma   90.00
#
_symmetry.space_group_name_H-M   'P 1'
#
loop_
_entity.id
_entity.type
_entity.pdbx_description
1 polymer ?
#
loop_
_entity_poly.entity_id
_entity_poly.type
_entity_poly.pdbx_seq_one_letter_code
_entity_poly.pdbx_strand_id
1 'polypeptide(L)'
;MKKDKTGDLFLEQLRKIPIVQVACEKVGVSRNTVYRWRKEDPEFAKTMDEALADGEAVINDMSESQLLSKIKNGEWPPIAFWLRKRHPKFKDRLEVVSTIAAQEELTDEEEAVVRVALRLGSVSIKPPPSEEDKKT
;
A
#
# COMPACT_ATOMS: atom_id res chain seq x y z
N MET A 1 15.74 -34.11 13.38
CA MET A 1 15.92 -32.64 13.27
C MET A 1 16.45 -32.22 11.88
N LYS A 2 15.71 -32.50 10.78
CA LYS A 2 16.06 -32.00 9.43
C LYS A 2 15.19 -30.79 8.99
N LYS A 3 13.96 -30.67 9.53
CA LYS A 3 13.03 -29.57 9.21
C LYS A 3 13.57 -28.21 9.68
N ASP A 4 14.14 -28.16 10.87
CA ASP A 4 14.64 -26.92 11.50
C ASP A 4 15.76 -26.27 10.69
N LYS A 5 16.85 -27.02 10.47
CA LYS A 5 18.04 -26.51 9.77
C LYS A 5 17.77 -26.02 8.35
N THR A 6 16.90 -26.70 7.59
CA THR A 6 16.52 -26.25 6.24
C THR A 6 15.64 -25.01 6.29
N GLY A 7 14.72 -24.91 7.26
CA GLY A 7 13.92 -23.72 7.51
C GLY A 7 14.80 -22.52 7.86
N ASP A 8 15.75 -22.70 8.78
CA ASP A 8 16.67 -21.64 9.21
C ASP A 8 17.53 -21.13 8.04
N LEU A 9 18.12 -22.04 7.27
CA LEU A 9 18.90 -21.68 6.08
C LEU A 9 18.04 -20.93 5.04
N PHE A 10 16.77 -21.33 4.87
CA PHE A 10 15.84 -20.63 3.99
C PHE A 10 15.58 -19.20 4.47
N LEU A 11 15.32 -19.02 5.77
CA LEU A 11 15.09 -17.71 6.38
C LEU A 11 16.34 -16.83 6.28
N GLU A 12 17.54 -17.37 6.48
CA GLU A 12 18.80 -16.65 6.28
C GLU A 12 19.01 -16.18 4.84
N GLN A 13 18.63 -16.98 3.83
CA GLN A 13 18.68 -16.54 2.45
C GLN A 13 17.63 -15.45 2.16
N LEU A 14 16.45 -15.57 2.76
CA LEU A 14 15.35 -14.62 2.58
C LEU A 14 15.69 -13.23 3.14
N ARG A 15 16.41 -13.17 4.28
CA ARG A 15 16.97 -11.92 4.85
C ARG A 15 17.98 -11.22 3.94
N LYS A 16 18.54 -11.90 2.95
CA LYS A 16 19.50 -11.32 2.01
C LYS A 16 18.85 -10.99 0.67
N ILE A 17 17.95 -11.86 0.22
CA ILE A 17 17.23 -11.73 -1.04
C ILE A 17 15.77 -12.09 -0.76
N PRO A 18 14.86 -11.10 -0.65
CA PRO A 18 13.46 -11.29 -0.27
C PRO A 18 12.62 -11.86 -1.44
N ILE A 19 13.16 -12.85 -2.16
CA ILE A 19 12.51 -13.54 -3.27
C ILE A 19 12.43 -15.01 -2.88
N VAL A 20 11.23 -15.45 -2.48
CA VAL A 20 10.97 -16.81 -1.97
C VAL A 20 11.47 -17.89 -2.94
N GLN A 21 11.27 -17.72 -4.25
CA GLN A 21 11.76 -18.69 -5.25
C GLN A 21 13.29 -18.83 -5.21
N VAL A 22 14.02 -17.72 -5.13
CA VAL A 22 15.49 -17.73 -5.11
C VAL A 22 16.01 -18.34 -3.81
N ALA A 23 15.40 -18.00 -2.67
CA ALA A 23 15.76 -18.60 -1.39
C ALA A 23 15.50 -20.13 -1.38
N CYS A 24 14.37 -20.57 -1.95
CA CYS A 24 14.02 -21.97 -2.13
C CYS A 24 15.06 -22.73 -2.99
N GLU A 25 15.44 -22.16 -4.14
CA GLU A 25 16.44 -22.75 -5.04
C GLU A 25 17.81 -22.88 -4.37
N LYS A 26 18.25 -21.84 -3.64
CA LYS A 26 19.54 -21.85 -2.94
C LYS A 26 19.63 -22.89 -1.84
N VAL A 27 18.51 -23.18 -1.17
CA VAL A 27 18.47 -24.13 -0.04
C VAL A 27 18.03 -25.53 -0.48
N GLY A 28 17.55 -25.68 -1.72
CA GLY A 28 17.08 -26.97 -2.25
C GLY A 28 15.74 -27.41 -1.67
N VAL A 29 14.84 -26.46 -1.38
CA VAL A 29 13.49 -26.72 -0.86
C VAL A 29 12.43 -26.26 -1.86
N SER A 30 11.32 -27.00 -1.98
CA SER A 30 10.22 -26.57 -2.86
C SER A 30 9.40 -25.44 -2.23
N ARG A 31 8.89 -24.51 -3.03
CA ARG A 31 7.97 -23.45 -2.56
C ARG A 31 6.75 -24.02 -1.84
N ASN A 32 6.18 -25.13 -2.35
CA ASN A 32 5.03 -25.77 -1.72
C ASN A 32 5.34 -26.23 -0.29
N THR A 33 6.56 -26.73 -0.07
CA THR A 33 7.02 -27.13 1.27
C THR A 33 7.11 -25.93 2.21
N VAL A 34 7.70 -24.81 1.77
CA VAL A 34 7.79 -23.58 2.56
C VAL A 34 6.40 -23.01 2.88
N TYR A 35 5.49 -22.94 1.90
CA TYR A 35 4.14 -22.45 2.15
C TYR A 35 3.34 -23.35 3.08
N ARG A 36 3.57 -24.67 3.03
CA ARG A 36 3.01 -25.59 4.00
C ARG A 36 3.54 -25.30 5.41
N TRP A 37 4.85 -25.08 5.57
CA TRP A 37 5.42 -24.68 6.87
C TRP A 37 4.80 -23.38 7.37
N ARG A 38 4.70 -22.35 6.52
CA ARG A 38 4.05 -21.09 6.87
C ARG A 38 2.59 -21.26 7.31
N LYS A 39 1.86 -22.24 6.75
CA LYS A 39 0.47 -22.52 7.14
C LYS A 39 0.36 -23.30 8.44
N GLU A 40 1.24 -24.27 8.65
CA GLU A 40 1.18 -25.23 9.77
C GLU A 40 1.90 -24.71 11.03
N ASP A 41 2.81 -23.76 10.89
CA ASP A 41 3.69 -23.26 11.95
C ASP A 41 3.63 -21.72 12.02
N PRO A 42 2.82 -21.17 12.96
CA PRO A 42 2.67 -19.73 13.12
C PRO A 42 3.96 -18.99 13.47
N GLU A 43 4.89 -19.63 14.20
CA GLU A 43 6.17 -19.02 14.58
C GLU A 43 7.09 -18.93 13.36
N PHE A 44 7.14 -19.98 12.54
CA PHE A 44 7.82 -19.93 11.26
C PHE A 44 7.24 -18.84 10.35
N ALA A 45 5.90 -18.69 10.33
CA ALA A 45 5.25 -17.67 9.53
C ALA A 45 5.67 -16.26 9.94
N LYS A 46 5.66 -15.97 11.23
CA LYS A 46 6.13 -14.70 11.79
C LYS A 46 7.60 -14.45 11.45
N THR A 47 8.46 -15.44 11.66
CA THR A 47 9.90 -15.32 11.37
C THR A 47 10.17 -15.13 9.88
N MET A 48 9.34 -15.73 9.02
CA MET A 48 9.42 -15.54 7.57
C MET A 48 9.02 -14.13 7.16
N ASP A 49 7.99 -13.56 7.77
CA ASP A 49 7.56 -12.18 7.52
C ASP A 49 8.65 -11.18 7.99
N GLU A 50 9.27 -11.42 9.15
CA GLU A 50 10.43 -10.65 9.63
C GLU A 50 11.62 -10.76 8.66
N ALA A 51 11.93 -11.97 8.20
CA ALA A 51 13.02 -12.18 7.25
C ALA A 51 12.80 -11.50 5.89
N LEU A 52 11.54 -11.41 5.43
CA LEU A 52 11.18 -10.66 4.24
C LEU A 52 11.40 -9.14 4.43
N ALA A 53 10.99 -8.61 5.58
CA ALA A 53 11.18 -7.20 5.89
C ALA A 53 12.66 -6.81 5.99
N ASP A 54 13.47 -7.65 6.65
CA ASP A 54 14.94 -7.48 6.70
C ASP A 54 15.55 -7.48 5.29
N GLY A 55 15.15 -8.44 4.45
CA GLY A 55 15.63 -8.53 3.08
C GLY A 55 15.21 -7.33 2.23
N GLU A 56 13.99 -6.83 2.41
CA GLU A 56 13.50 -5.64 1.72
C GLU A 56 14.31 -4.40 2.11
N ALA A 57 14.62 -4.22 3.40
CA ALA A 57 15.48 -3.13 3.87
C ALA A 57 16.87 -3.17 3.20
N VAL A 58 17.49 -4.34 3.13
CA VAL A 58 18.80 -4.52 2.46
C VAL A 58 18.73 -4.15 0.97
N ILE A 59 17.69 -4.60 0.26
CA ILE A 59 17.52 -4.28 -1.15
C ILE A 59 17.21 -2.80 -1.37
N ASN A 60 16.47 -2.16 -0.46
CA ASN A 60 16.21 -0.72 -0.50
C ASN A 60 17.51 0.08 -0.37
N ASP A 61 18.35 -0.20 0.62
CA ASP A 61 19.65 0.47 0.80
C ASP A 61 20.54 0.32 -0.46
N MET A 62 20.59 -0.90 -1.02
CA MET A 62 21.33 -1.16 -2.26
C MET A 62 20.75 -0.38 -3.44
N SER A 63 19.41 -0.30 -3.54
CA SER A 63 18.72 0.42 -4.61
C SER A 63 18.94 1.92 -4.51
N GLU A 64 18.98 2.49 -3.30
CA GLU A 64 19.32 3.90 -3.08
C GLU A 64 20.76 4.21 -3.52
N SER A 65 21.71 3.35 -3.18
CA SER A 65 23.10 3.50 -3.64
C SER A 65 23.20 3.46 -5.18
N GLN A 66 22.48 2.53 -5.82
CA GLN A 66 22.42 2.45 -7.28
C GLN A 66 21.74 3.69 -7.90
N LEU A 67 20.68 4.21 -7.28
CA LEU A 67 20.03 5.44 -7.73
C LEU A 67 21.02 6.62 -7.73
N LEU A 68 21.80 6.78 -6.66
CA LEU A 68 22.81 7.83 -6.56
C LEU A 68 23.91 7.68 -7.62
N SER A 69 24.37 6.46 -7.87
CA SER A 69 25.35 6.17 -8.92
C SER A 69 24.82 6.59 -10.29
N LYS A 70 23.57 6.25 -10.63
CA LYS A 70 22.94 6.63 -11.90
C LYS A 70 22.73 8.14 -12.04
N ILE A 71 22.37 8.82 -10.94
CA ILE A 71 22.29 10.29 -10.89
C ILE A 71 23.66 10.90 -11.18
N LYS A 72 24.73 10.40 -10.55
CA LYS A 72 26.10 10.86 -10.79
C LYS A 72 26.54 10.67 -12.25
N ASN A 73 26.08 9.59 -12.88
CA ASN A 73 26.34 9.30 -14.29
C ASN A 73 25.46 10.08 -15.27
N GLY A 74 24.56 10.95 -14.78
CA GLY A 74 23.73 11.82 -15.62
C GLY A 74 22.51 11.13 -16.23
N GLU A 75 22.10 9.95 -15.73
CA GLU A 75 20.91 9.29 -16.24
C GLU A 75 19.65 10.08 -15.88
N TRP A 76 18.89 10.49 -16.90
CA TRP A 76 17.71 11.34 -16.71
C TRP A 76 16.59 10.70 -15.88
N PRO A 77 16.15 9.45 -16.11
CA PRO A 77 15.02 8.89 -15.35
C PRO A 77 15.25 8.86 -13.83
N PRO A 78 16.43 8.44 -13.31
CA PRO A 78 16.80 8.57 -11.89
C PRO A 78 16.75 9.99 -11.34
N ILE A 79 17.32 10.96 -12.07
CA ILE A 79 17.34 12.38 -11.68
C ILE A 79 15.91 12.90 -11.56
N ALA A 80 15.09 12.64 -12.59
CA ALA A 80 13.72 13.10 -12.63
C ALA A 80 12.86 12.42 -11.54
N PHE A 81 13.05 11.12 -11.29
CA PHE A 81 12.41 10.41 -10.19
C PHE A 81 12.72 11.05 -8.84
N TRP A 82 14.00 11.33 -8.56
CA TRP A 82 14.42 11.98 -7.33
C TRP A 82 13.81 13.37 -7.14
N LEU A 83 13.90 14.22 -8.18
CA LEU A 83 13.40 15.58 -8.12
C LEU A 83 11.88 15.63 -7.92
N ARG A 84 11.11 14.82 -8.64
CA ARG A 84 9.64 14.76 -8.48
C ARG A 84 9.20 14.41 -7.07
N LYS A 85 9.95 13.53 -6.38
CA LYS A 85 9.60 13.07 -5.03
C LYS A 85 10.07 14.04 -3.93
N ARG A 86 11.21 14.69 -4.09
CA ARG A 86 11.85 15.47 -3.01
C ARG A 86 11.84 16.98 -3.20
N HIS A 87 11.58 17.49 -4.40
CA HIS A 87 11.60 18.92 -4.67
C HIS A 87 10.20 19.44 -5.06
N PRO A 88 9.57 20.33 -4.27
CA PRO A 88 8.21 20.81 -4.50
C PRO A 88 7.94 21.36 -5.92
N LYS A 89 8.91 22.10 -6.50
CA LYS A 89 8.81 22.64 -7.88
C LYS A 89 8.69 21.58 -8.98
N PHE A 90 9.06 20.33 -8.71
CA PHE A 90 9.01 19.23 -9.67
C PHE A 90 7.89 18.24 -9.36
N LYS A 91 7.05 18.50 -8.35
CA LYS A 91 5.88 17.66 -8.09
C LYS A 91 4.92 17.73 -9.28
N ASP A 92 4.35 16.60 -9.64
CA ASP A 92 3.33 16.56 -10.68
C ASP A 92 2.13 17.40 -10.24
N ARG A 93 1.73 18.36 -11.07
CA ARG A 93 0.54 19.16 -10.84
C ARG A 93 -0.67 18.33 -11.27
N LEU A 94 -1.41 17.80 -10.30
CA LEU A 94 -2.72 17.23 -10.55
C LEU A 94 -3.71 18.36 -10.80
N GLU A 95 -4.07 18.60 -12.06
CA GLU A 95 -5.22 19.45 -12.40
C GLU A 95 -6.48 18.59 -12.28
N VAL A 96 -7.17 18.72 -11.16
CA VAL A 96 -8.49 18.10 -10.97
C VAL A 96 -9.49 18.95 -11.73
N VAL A 97 -9.77 18.57 -12.97
CA VAL A 97 -10.95 19.04 -13.69
C VAL A 97 -12.15 18.35 -13.07
N SER A 98 -12.63 18.88 -11.94
CA SER A 98 -13.94 18.49 -11.44
C SER A 98 -14.97 19.13 -12.35
N THR A 99 -15.58 18.33 -13.24
CA THR A 99 -16.96 18.58 -13.61
C THR A 99 -17.76 18.38 -12.33
N ILE A 100 -17.83 19.42 -11.50
CA ILE A 100 -18.88 19.53 -10.51
C ILE A 100 -20.11 19.68 -11.41
N ALA A 101 -20.72 18.54 -11.78
CA ALA A 101 -22.11 18.55 -12.18
C ALA A 101 -22.77 19.33 -11.05
N ALA A 102 -23.30 20.51 -11.38
CA ALA A 102 -24.03 21.32 -10.42
C ALA A 102 -24.92 20.34 -9.66
N GLN A 103 -24.79 20.31 -8.34
CA GLN A 103 -25.65 19.47 -7.52
C GLN A 103 -27.07 19.89 -7.92
N GLU A 104 -27.74 19.10 -8.76
CA GLU A 104 -29.09 19.43 -9.20
C GLU A 104 -29.92 19.44 -7.92
N GLU A 105 -30.43 20.62 -7.56
CA GLU A 105 -31.38 20.73 -6.47
C GLU A 105 -32.54 19.81 -6.82
N LEU A 106 -32.89 18.91 -5.88
CA LEU A 106 -34.00 17.97 -6.07
C LEU A 106 -35.23 18.79 -6.44
N THR A 107 -35.94 18.36 -7.49
CA THR A 107 -37.25 18.91 -7.79
C THR A 107 -38.23 18.60 -6.65
N ASP A 108 -39.27 19.41 -6.49
CA ASP A 108 -40.28 19.24 -5.42
C ASP A 108 -40.87 17.81 -5.39
N GLU A 109 -40.99 17.18 -6.57
CA GLU A 109 -41.48 15.80 -6.73
C GLU A 109 -40.47 14.78 -6.20
N GLU A 110 -39.18 14.95 -6.50
CA GLU A 110 -38.12 14.07 -6.02
C GLU A 110 -37.92 14.20 -4.51
N GLU A 111 -38.05 15.41 -3.96
CA GLU A 111 -37.99 15.64 -2.53
C GLU A 111 -39.14 14.93 -1.79
N ALA A 112 -40.35 14.94 -2.35
CA ALA A 112 -41.49 14.23 -1.79
C ALA A 112 -41.26 12.71 -1.74
N VAL A 113 -40.69 12.14 -2.81
CA VAL A 113 -40.36 10.70 -2.89
C VAL A 113 -39.29 10.34 -1.86
N VAL A 114 -38.22 11.14 -1.76
CA VAL A 114 -37.15 10.93 -0.79
C VAL A 114 -37.68 11.03 0.64
N ARG A 115 -38.56 11.99 0.93
CA ARG A 115 -39.18 12.18 2.25
C ARG A 115 -40.05 10.99 2.66
N VAL A 116 -40.82 10.41 1.72
CA VAL A 116 -41.61 9.20 1.96
C VAL A 116 -40.69 8.00 2.20
N ALA A 117 -39.65 7.83 1.40
CA ALA A 117 -38.68 6.74 1.56
C ALA A 117 -37.95 6.79 2.91
N LEU A 118 -37.51 7.98 3.34
CA LEU A 118 -36.86 8.19 4.64
C LEU A 118 -37.80 7.89 5.81
N ARG A 119 -39.08 8.26 5.70
CA ARG A 119 -40.12 7.96 6.71
C ARG A 119 -40.36 6.46 6.84
N LEU A 120 -40.44 5.74 5.72
CA LEU A 120 -40.60 4.28 5.71
C LEU A 120 -39.36 3.56 6.25
N GLY A 121 -38.17 4.10 5.99
CA GLY A 121 -36.90 3.57 6.47
C GLY A 121 -36.62 3.76 7.96
N SER A 122 -37.49 4.47 8.72
CA SER A 122 -37.25 4.84 10.13
C SER A 122 -35.93 5.60 10.35
N VAL A 123 -35.43 6.27 9.30
CA VAL A 123 -34.17 7.00 9.35
C VAL A 123 -34.45 8.42 9.81
N SER A 124 -34.19 8.71 11.10
CA SER A 124 -34.21 10.09 11.62
C SER A 124 -32.86 10.74 11.35
N ILE A 125 -32.75 11.49 10.26
CA ILE A 125 -31.63 12.39 10.03
C ILE A 125 -32.02 13.75 10.62
N LYS A 126 -31.25 14.22 11.60
CA LYS A 126 -31.36 15.60 12.11
C LYS A 126 -30.89 16.54 10.99
N PRO A 127 -31.68 17.58 10.62
CA PRO A 127 -31.22 18.52 9.60
C PRO A 127 -29.92 19.19 10.04
N PRO A 128 -29.00 19.49 9.11
CA PRO A 128 -27.81 20.26 9.44
C PRO A 128 -28.22 21.63 10.01
N PRO A 129 -27.49 22.17 11.00
CA PRO A 129 -27.81 23.47 11.60
C PRO A 129 -27.80 24.56 10.51
N SER A 130 -28.83 25.41 10.51
CA SER A 130 -28.94 26.54 9.60
C SER A 130 -27.81 27.53 9.87
N GLU A 131 -27.39 28.28 8.85
CA GLU A 131 -26.28 29.25 8.97
C GLU A 131 -26.54 30.38 9.99
N GLU A 132 -27.78 30.55 10.46
CA GLU A 132 -28.12 31.51 11.52
C GLU A 132 -27.60 31.07 12.90
N ASP A 133 -27.39 29.77 13.13
CA ASP A 133 -26.88 29.25 14.42
C ASP A 133 -25.36 29.43 14.59
N LYS A 134 -24.63 29.85 13.55
CA LYS A 134 -23.16 30.06 13.59
C LYS A 134 -22.75 31.48 14.01
N LYS A 135 -23.70 32.36 14.32
CA LYS A 135 -23.45 33.79 14.56
C LYS A 135 -23.63 34.26 16.01
N THR A 136 -23.60 33.34 16.98
CA THR A 136 -23.51 33.69 18.41
C THR A 136 -22.18 33.24 19.00
#